data_AF-A0A7R7I554-F1
#
_entry.id   AF-A0A7R7I554-F1
#
_cell.length_a   1.000
_cell.length_b   1.000
_cell.length_c   1.000
_cell.angle_alpha   90.00
_cell.angle_beta   90.00
_cell.angle_gamma   90.00
#
_symmetry.space_group_name_H-M   'P 1'
#
loop_
_entity.id
_entity.type
_entity.pdbx_description
1 polymer ?
#
loop_
_entity_poly.entity_id
_entity_poly.type
_entity_poly.pdbx_seq_one_letter_code
_entity_poly.pdbx_strand_id
1 'polypeptide(L)'
;MANLKLGKLPDRTPSKITITVNAELSQALQDYAALYRETYGETETVAELIPFMLMEFLESDRTFAKARKGGWKSETPTAGLSKS
;
A
#
# COMPACT_ATOMS: atom_id res chain seq x y z
N MET A 1 -5.87 33.23 -18.26
CA MET A 1 -4.94 32.08 -18.25
C MET A 1 -5.68 30.92 -17.60
N ALA A 2 -6.10 29.92 -18.38
CA ALA A 2 -6.92 28.82 -17.88
C ALA A 2 -6.07 27.86 -17.03
N ASN A 3 -6.33 27.76 -15.73
CA ASN A 3 -5.79 26.70 -14.89
C ASN A 3 -6.60 25.42 -15.14
N LEU A 4 -5.93 24.37 -15.62
CA LEU A 4 -6.51 23.02 -15.67
C LEU A 4 -6.95 22.62 -14.25
N LYS A 5 -8.20 22.16 -14.11
CA LYS A 5 -8.73 21.59 -12.85
C LYS A 5 -8.06 20.26 -12.45
N LEU A 6 -7.18 19.74 -13.29
CA LEU A 6 -6.33 18.59 -13.02
C LEU A 6 -4.89 19.07 -12.92
N GLY A 7 -4.38 19.19 -11.69
CA GLY A 7 -2.94 19.39 -11.45
C GLY A 7 -2.14 18.18 -11.95
N LYS A 8 -0.82 18.37 -12.09
CA LYS A 8 0.14 17.35 -12.50
C LYS A 8 -0.21 15.98 -11.88
N LEU A 9 -0.39 14.97 -12.72
CA LEU A 9 -0.71 13.61 -12.29
C LEU A 9 0.30 13.18 -11.21
N PRO A 10 -0.18 12.61 -10.09
CA PRO A 10 0.71 12.22 -9.00
C PRO A 10 1.75 11.23 -9.51
N ASP A 11 2.91 11.27 -8.87
CA ASP A 11 4.00 10.36 -9.12
C ASP A 11 3.48 8.91 -9.14
N ARG A 12 3.59 8.26 -10.30
CA ARG A 12 3.16 6.88 -10.53
C ARG A 12 4.32 5.91 -10.39
N THR A 13 5.45 6.36 -9.84
CA THR A 13 6.61 5.51 -9.65
C THR A 13 6.27 4.44 -8.60
N PRO A 14 6.29 3.15 -8.96
CA PRO A 14 6.09 2.09 -7.99
C PRO A 14 7.17 2.20 -6.92
N SER A 15 6.75 2.37 -5.66
CA SER A 15 7.66 2.43 -4.51
C SER A 15 7.91 1.02 -4.02
N LYS A 16 9.14 0.51 -4.17
CA LYS A 16 9.53 -0.80 -3.64
C LYS A 16 9.67 -0.70 -2.11
N ILE A 17 8.91 -1.53 -1.40
CA ILE A 17 8.99 -1.66 0.06
C ILE A 17 9.54 -3.04 0.38
N THR A 18 10.68 -3.10 1.08
CA THR A 18 11.21 -4.35 1.63
C THR A 18 10.73 -4.49 3.07
N ILE A 19 10.10 -5.61 3.41
CA ILE A 19 9.62 -5.90 4.76
C ILE A 19 10.30 -7.16 5.30
N THR A 20 10.57 -7.19 6.60
CA THR A 20 10.95 -8.41 7.32
C THR A 20 9.75 -8.82 8.17
N VAL A 21 9.30 -10.06 7.99
CA VAL A 21 8.20 -10.64 8.77
C VAL A 21 8.75 -11.77 9.65
N ASN A 22 8.08 -12.04 10.77
CA ASN A 22 8.43 -13.19 11.60
C ASN A 22 7.99 -14.51 10.92
N ALA A 23 8.45 -15.65 11.46
CA ALA A 23 8.13 -16.96 10.90
C ALA A 23 6.63 -17.25 10.88
N GLU A 24 5.90 -16.81 11.92
CA GLU A 24 4.45 -17.00 12.05
C GLU A 24 3.68 -16.29 10.93
N LEU A 25 3.95 -15.01 10.70
CA LEU A 25 3.31 -14.25 9.62
C LEU A 25 3.72 -14.77 8.25
N SER A 26 4.98 -15.20 8.09
CA SER A 26 5.43 -15.83 6.85
C SER A 26 4.61 -17.08 6.52
N GLN A 27 4.38 -17.96 7.51
CA GLN A 27 3.58 -19.16 7.31
C GLN A 27 2.11 -18.81 7.00
N ALA A 28 1.51 -17.91 7.76
CA ALA A 28 0.12 -17.49 7.55
C ALA A 28 -0.11 -16.91 6.13
N LEU A 29 0.87 -16.15 5.61
CA LEU A 29 0.80 -15.61 4.25
C LEU A 29 0.87 -16.73 3.18
N GLN A 30 1.71 -17.75 3.39
CA GLN A 30 1.78 -18.90 2.48
C GLN A 30 0.48 -19.70 2.49
N ASP A 31 -0.10 -19.93 3.68
CA ASP A 31 -1.38 -20.64 3.83
C ASP A 31 -2.51 -19.87 3.13
N TYR A 32 -2.51 -18.53 3.25
CA TYR A 32 -3.47 -17.70 2.54
C TYR A 32 -3.32 -17.81 1.02
N ALA A 33 -2.09 -17.80 0.48
CA ALA A 33 -1.85 -17.95 -0.95
C ALA A 33 -2.33 -19.33 -1.46
N ALA A 34 -2.12 -20.38 -0.67
CA ALA A 34 -2.63 -21.72 -0.98
C ALA A 34 -4.17 -21.74 -1.03
N LEU A 35 -4.83 -21.12 -0.04
CA LEU A 35 -6.28 -21.02 0.01
C LEU A 35 -6.85 -20.17 -1.13
N TYR A 36 -6.20 -19.07 -1.48
CA TYR A 36 -6.58 -18.22 -2.62
C TYR A 36 -6.60 -19.04 -3.91
N ARG A 37 -5.56 -19.84 -4.13
CA ARG A 37 -5.47 -20.74 -5.28
C ARG A 37 -6.55 -21.80 -5.28
N GLU A 38 -6.84 -22.41 -4.13
CA GLU A 38 -7.92 -23.39 -4.02
C GLU A 38 -9.29 -22.77 -4.32
N THR A 39 -9.50 -21.54 -3.87
CA THR A 39 -10.78 -20.83 -4.01
C THR A 39 -11.03 -20.34 -5.44
N TYR A 40 -10.01 -19.78 -6.10
CA TYR A 40 -10.17 -19.10 -7.40
C TYR A 40 -9.51 -19.84 -8.57
N GLY A 41 -8.71 -20.88 -8.30
CA GLY A 41 -7.95 -21.60 -9.32
C GLY A 41 -6.72 -20.85 -9.84
N GLU A 42 -6.49 -19.61 -9.39
CA GLU A 42 -5.39 -18.74 -9.79
C GLU A 42 -4.20 -18.87 -8.83
N THR A 43 -2.99 -18.94 -9.39
CA THR A 43 -1.76 -19.05 -8.59
C THR A 43 -1.09 -17.69 -8.54
N GLU A 44 -1.30 -16.97 -7.45
CA GLU A 44 -0.65 -15.69 -7.16
C GLU A 44 0.37 -15.87 -6.04
N THR A 45 1.50 -15.16 -6.13
CA THR A 45 2.50 -15.19 -5.07
C THR A 45 2.07 -14.32 -3.88
N VAL A 46 2.60 -14.62 -2.69
CA VAL A 46 2.42 -13.77 -1.50
C VAL A 46 2.78 -12.31 -1.80
N ALA A 47 3.83 -12.06 -2.57
CA ALA A 47 4.27 -10.69 -2.92
C ALA A 47 3.25 -9.95 -3.79
N GLU A 48 2.51 -10.65 -4.65
CA GLU A 48 1.45 -10.09 -5.49
C GLU A 48 0.17 -9.85 -4.69
N LEU A 49 -0.12 -10.70 -3.70
CA LEU A 49 -1.30 -10.57 -2.83
C LEU A 49 -1.15 -9.46 -1.77
N ILE A 50 0.06 -9.24 -1.23
CA ILE A 50 0.32 -8.26 -0.16
C ILE A 50 -0.22 -6.85 -0.49
N PRO A 51 0.02 -6.27 -1.67
CA PRO A 51 -0.52 -4.96 -2.03
C PRO A 51 -2.05 -4.89 -1.92
N PHE A 52 -2.76 -5.92 -2.34
CA PHE A 52 -4.23 -5.97 -2.26
C PHE A 52 -4.70 -6.17 -0.81
N MET A 53 -4.05 -7.06 -0.06
CA MET A 53 -4.33 -7.23 1.38
C MET A 53 -4.16 -5.92 2.16
N LEU A 54 -3.10 -5.16 1.88
CA LEU A 54 -2.85 -3.87 2.52
C LEU A 54 -3.87 -2.82 2.10
N MET A 55 -4.31 -2.82 0.84
CA MET A 55 -5.36 -1.92 0.36
C MET A 55 -6.67 -2.19 1.08
N GLU A 56 -7.13 -3.45 1.10
CA GLU A 56 -8.33 -3.89 1.82
C GLU A 56 -8.25 -3.54 3.31
N PHE A 57 -7.10 -3.79 3.95
CA PHE A 57 -6.89 -3.43 5.35
C PHE A 57 -7.08 -1.91 5.59
N LEU A 58 -6.41 -1.07 4.80
CA LEU A 58 -6.50 0.39 4.93
C LEU A 58 -7.91 0.93 4.62
N GLU A 59 -8.62 0.32 3.69
CA GLU A 59 -10.00 0.69 3.35
C GLU A 59 -10.99 0.26 4.44
N SER A 60 -10.74 -0.89 5.09
CA SER A 60 -11.57 -1.40 6.18
C SER A 60 -11.42 -0.60 7.48
N ASP A 61 -10.27 0.06 7.70
CA ASP A 61 -10.03 0.90 8.87
C ASP A 61 -10.76 2.26 8.74
N ARG A 62 -11.97 2.31 9.32
CA ARG A 62 -12.80 3.52 9.35
C ARG A 62 -12.14 4.69 10.08
N THR A 63 -11.34 4.43 11.11
CA THR A 63 -10.67 5.47 11.89
C THR A 63 -9.59 6.11 11.03
N PHE A 64 -8.79 5.29 10.35
CA PHE A 64 -7.82 5.75 9.36
C PHE A 64 -8.48 6.51 8.21
N ALA A 65 -9.57 5.97 7.63
CA ALA A 65 -10.31 6.62 6.55
C ALA A 65 -10.84 8.01 6.95
N LYS A 66 -11.34 8.17 8.17
CA LYS A 66 -11.78 9.47 8.71
C LYS A 66 -10.61 10.44 8.89
N ALA A 67 -9.48 9.99 9.46
CA ALA A 67 -8.30 10.83 9.63
C ALA A 67 -7.77 11.34 8.28
N ARG A 68 -7.69 10.46 7.27
CA ARG A 68 -7.27 10.80 5.92
C ARG A 68 -8.20 11.81 5.24
N LYS A 69 -9.52 11.67 5.42
CA LYS A 69 -10.52 12.64 4.92
C LYS A 69 -10.50 13.96 5.68
N GLY A 70 -10.19 13.92 6.98
CA GLY A 70 -10.06 15.08 7.87
C GLY A 70 -8.82 15.93 7.62
N GLY A 71 -8.06 15.68 6.55
CA GLY A 71 -6.89 16.46 6.19
C GLY A 71 -5.65 16.13 7.01
N TRP A 72 -5.61 14.97 7.69
CA TRP A 72 -4.36 14.46 8.25
C TRP A 72 -3.34 14.31 7.11
N LYS A 73 -2.37 15.21 7.07
CA LYS A 73 -1.20 15.08 6.23
C LYS A 73 -0.17 14.32 7.03
N SER A 74 0.31 13.19 6.51
CA SER A 74 1.57 12.63 6.99
C SER A 74 2.63 13.71 6.84
N GLU A 75 3.16 14.22 7.96
CA GLU A 75 4.38 15.02 7.93
C GLU A 75 5.50 14.10 7.47
N THR A 76 5.73 14.04 6.17
CA THR A 76 6.98 13.52 5.64
C THR A 76 7.88 14.73 5.49
N PRO A 77 8.95 14.88 6.29
CA PRO A 77 10.01 15.80 5.93
C PRO A 77 10.49 15.36 4.56
N THR A 78 10.21 16.17 3.54
CA THR A 78 10.93 16.08 2.29
C THR A 78 12.39 16.26 2.70
N ALA A 79 13.18 15.20 2.62
CA ALA A 79 14.62 15.27 2.83
C ALA A 79 15.16 16.22 1.77
N GLY A 80 15.20 17.51 2.12
CA GLY A 80 15.88 18.53 1.37
C GLY A 80 17.35 18.15 1.37
N LEU A 81 17.81 17.66 0.22
CA LEU A 81 19.22 17.58 -0.11
C LEU A 81 19.74 19.02 -0.15
N SER A 82 20.06 19.57 1.02
CA SER A 82 20.77 20.83 1.14
C SER A 82 22.23 20.54 0.83
N LYS A 83 22.63 20.88 -0.38
CA LYS A 83 24.04 21.00 -0.76
C LYS A 83 24.67 22.07 0.14
N SER A 84 25.81 21.76 0.75
CA SER A 84 26.80 22.73 1.21
C SER A 84 28.17 22.08 1.10
#